data_AF-A0A945L8Q1-F1
#
_entry.id   AF-A0A945L8Q1-F1
#
_cell.length_a   1.000
_cell.length_b   1.000
_cell.length_c   1.000
_cell.angle_alpha   90.00
_cell.angle_beta   90.00
_cell.angle_gamma   90.00
#
_symmetry.space_group_name_H-M   'P 1'
#
loop_
_entity.id
_entity.type
_entity.pdbx_description
1 polymer ?
#
loop_
_entity_poly.entity_id
_entity_poly.type
_entity_poly.pdbx_seq_one_letter_code
_entity_poly.pdbx_strand_id
1 'polypeptide(L)'
;MNTITSNILAAGLFNLPTIFAAAAVLIGVIFVFIVFSFLSVWLRAWLAGAYVGFTSLIAMRLRRVPYGLLVDARITAVKAGISLSVDELEAHFLAGGNVIPTVQAIIAAKKAGINLDWERACAIDLATKGSGKSVAEAVRTSVDPKVIDCPSQDGPKRTIDGVAKDGIQVKARARVTVRTNLERFVGGAKEETIIARVGEGIVTT
;
A
#
# COMPACT_ATOMS: atom_id res chain seq x y z
N MET A 1 20.48 -9.05 66.37
CA MET A 1 20.67 -8.28 65.12
C MET A 1 21.30 -9.16 64.03
N ASN A 2 20.75 -10.35 63.70
CA ASN A 2 21.19 -11.17 62.55
C ASN A 2 20.30 -12.39 62.17
N THR A 3 19.14 -12.61 62.81
CA THR A 3 18.28 -13.79 62.52
C THR A 3 17.11 -13.50 61.57
N ILE A 4 16.85 -12.23 61.24
CA ILE A 4 15.79 -11.84 60.29
C ILE A 4 16.34 -11.74 58.85
N THR A 5 17.64 -11.48 58.71
CA THR A 5 18.32 -11.36 57.39
C THR A 5 18.60 -12.71 56.73
N SER A 6 18.65 -13.82 57.48
CA SER A 6 18.85 -15.18 56.90
C SER A 6 17.58 -15.81 56.34
N ASN A 7 16.39 -15.42 56.84
CA ASN A 7 15.12 -16.01 56.41
C ASN A 7 14.53 -15.38 55.14
N ILE A 8 14.98 -14.18 54.75
CA ILE A 8 14.60 -13.54 53.48
C ILE A 8 15.46 -14.07 52.33
N LEU A 9 16.66 -14.58 52.63
CA LEU A 9 17.52 -15.32 51.68
C LEU A 9 17.06 -16.78 51.48
N ALA A 10 16.35 -17.36 52.45
CA ALA A 10 15.75 -18.71 52.36
C ALA A 10 14.32 -18.72 51.79
N ALA A 11 13.60 -17.60 51.86
CA ALA A 11 12.25 -17.46 51.32
C ALA A 11 12.28 -17.21 49.80
N GLY A 12 12.65 -18.24 49.03
CA GLY A 12 12.02 -18.62 47.76
C GLY A 12 12.06 -17.67 46.54
N LEU A 13 12.33 -16.38 46.72
CA LEU A 13 12.20 -15.35 45.69
C LEU A 13 13.47 -15.22 44.83
N PHE A 14 14.61 -15.72 45.31
CA PHE A 14 15.90 -15.76 44.58
C PHE A 14 16.45 -17.20 44.39
N ASN A 15 15.57 -18.21 44.41
CA ASN A 15 15.97 -19.56 44.05
C ASN A 15 16.03 -19.69 42.52
N LEU A 16 17.19 -20.06 41.95
CA LEU A 16 17.32 -20.45 40.55
C LEU A 16 16.13 -21.28 40.00
N PRO A 17 15.59 -22.30 40.71
CA PRO A 17 14.44 -23.06 40.22
C PRO A 17 13.13 -22.25 40.11
N THR A 18 12.89 -21.24 40.95
CA THR A 18 11.68 -20.40 40.82
C THR A 18 11.80 -19.42 39.67
N ILE A 19 13.01 -18.94 39.37
CA ILE A 19 13.31 -18.14 38.17
C ILE A 19 13.16 -18.99 36.89
N PHE A 20 13.63 -20.23 36.88
CA PHE A 20 13.43 -21.16 35.76
C PHE A 20 11.96 -21.53 35.57
N ALA A 21 11.21 -21.77 36.65
CA ALA A 21 9.77 -22.02 36.58
C ALA A 21 9.00 -20.80 36.05
N ALA A 22 9.32 -19.59 36.53
CA ALA A 22 8.73 -18.35 36.03
C ALA A 22 9.07 -18.10 34.55
N ALA A 23 10.31 -18.37 34.13
CA ALA A 23 10.73 -18.27 32.73
C ALA A 23 10.01 -19.30 31.84
N ALA A 24 9.81 -20.53 32.31
CA ALA A 24 9.09 -21.57 31.57
C ALA A 24 7.59 -21.21 31.39
N VAL A 25 6.96 -20.67 32.43
CA VAL A 25 5.57 -20.16 32.35
C VAL A 25 5.48 -19.00 31.37
N LEU A 26 6.42 -18.05 31.42
CA LEU A 26 6.45 -16.92 30.49
C LEU A 26 6.63 -17.36 29.03
N ILE A 27 7.53 -18.31 28.77
CA ILE A 27 7.72 -18.90 27.44
C ILE A 27 6.46 -19.63 26.97
N GLY A 28 5.80 -20.37 27.88
CA GLY A 28 4.52 -21.03 27.60
C GLY A 28 3.42 -20.05 27.20
N VAL A 29 3.28 -18.93 27.92
CA VAL A 29 2.30 -17.87 27.59
C VAL A 29 2.62 -17.21 26.25
N ILE A 30 3.89 -16.91 25.96
CA ILE A 30 4.32 -16.41 24.64
C ILE A 30 3.95 -17.41 23.54
N PHE A 31 4.18 -18.70 23.76
CA PHE A 31 3.91 -19.74 22.77
C PHE A 31 2.42 -19.85 22.48
N VAL A 32 1.57 -19.85 23.52
CA VAL A 32 0.11 -19.85 23.37
C VAL A 32 -0.36 -18.60 22.63
N PHE A 33 0.18 -17.42 22.93
CA PHE A 33 -0.17 -16.18 22.25
C PHE A 33 0.18 -16.23 20.75
N ILE A 34 1.35 -16.78 20.40
CA ILE A 34 1.75 -16.99 19.01
C ILE A 34 0.76 -17.93 18.31
N VAL A 35 0.47 -19.09 18.88
CA VAL A 35 -0.45 -20.06 18.26
C VAL A 35 -1.85 -19.48 18.08
N PHE A 36 -2.34 -18.72 19.07
CA PHE A 36 -3.65 -18.07 19.00
C PHE A 36 -3.70 -17.01 17.89
N SER A 37 -2.64 -16.22 17.72
CA SER A 37 -2.53 -15.25 16.61
C SER A 37 -2.63 -15.94 15.25
N PHE A 38 -1.91 -17.05 15.04
CA PHE A 38 -1.97 -17.84 13.81
C PHE A 38 -3.36 -18.43 13.56
N LEU A 39 -3.99 -19.01 14.59
CA LEU A 39 -5.36 -19.55 14.50
C LEU A 39 -6.37 -18.47 14.13
N SER A 40 -6.27 -17.27 14.72
CA SER A 40 -7.20 -16.19 14.47
C SER A 40 -7.16 -15.70 13.01
N VAL A 41 -5.97 -15.60 12.41
CA VAL A 41 -5.79 -15.22 11.00
C VAL A 41 -6.26 -16.32 10.06
N TRP A 42 -5.93 -17.58 10.38
CA TRP A 42 -6.39 -18.72 9.59
C TRP A 42 -7.91 -18.85 9.59
N LEU A 43 -8.55 -18.68 10.76
CA LEU A 43 -10.00 -18.73 10.89
C LEU A 43 -10.68 -17.62 10.07
N ARG A 44 -10.13 -16.41 10.06
CA ARG A 44 -10.64 -15.31 9.21
C ARG A 44 -10.56 -15.64 7.73
N ALA A 45 -9.45 -16.23 7.28
CA ALA A 45 -9.26 -16.65 5.89
C ALA A 45 -10.27 -17.73 5.49
N TRP A 46 -10.48 -18.71 6.38
CA TRP A 46 -11.42 -19.80 6.18
C TRP A 46 -12.88 -19.32 6.11
N LEU A 47 -13.32 -18.48 7.06
CA LEU A 47 -14.67 -17.89 7.08
C LEU A 47 -14.95 -17.01 5.86
N ALA A 48 -13.91 -16.43 5.26
CA ALA A 48 -14.02 -15.60 4.07
C ALA A 48 -14.01 -16.39 2.75
N GLY A 49 -13.87 -17.73 2.78
CA GLY A 49 -13.74 -18.56 1.58
C GLY A 49 -12.39 -18.43 0.87
N ALA A 50 -11.41 -17.75 1.48
CA ALA A 50 -10.06 -17.58 0.96
C ALA A 50 -9.12 -18.58 1.63
N TYR A 51 -9.20 -19.87 1.27
CA TYR A 51 -8.44 -20.94 1.93
C TYR A 51 -6.93 -20.71 1.81
N VAL A 52 -6.25 -20.49 2.95
CA VAL A 52 -4.78 -20.43 3.05
C VAL A 52 -4.34 -21.67 3.83
N GLY A 53 -3.47 -22.48 3.24
CA GLY A 53 -2.92 -23.65 3.92
C GLY A 53 -2.07 -23.26 5.13
N PHE A 54 -2.11 -24.07 6.19
CA PHE A 54 -1.25 -23.89 7.37
C PHE A 54 0.24 -23.88 6.99
N THR A 55 0.63 -24.70 6.01
CA THR A 55 1.99 -24.77 5.46
C THR A 55 2.42 -23.47 4.80
N SER A 56 1.53 -22.79 4.06
CA SER A 56 1.79 -21.48 3.44
C SER A 56 1.98 -20.38 4.48
N LEU A 57 1.19 -20.36 5.56
CA LEU A 57 1.37 -19.39 6.65
C LEU A 57 2.72 -19.56 7.36
N ILE A 58 3.15 -20.81 7.54
CA ILE A 58 4.47 -21.13 8.10
C ILE A 58 5.58 -20.70 7.13
N ALA A 59 5.42 -20.94 5.82
CA ALA A 59 6.38 -20.52 4.80
C ALA A 59 6.56 -18.99 4.76
N MET A 60 5.47 -18.22 4.85
CA MET A 60 5.52 -16.75 4.94
C MET A 60 6.29 -16.26 6.17
N ARG A 61 6.06 -16.92 7.32
CA ARG A 61 6.78 -16.57 8.56
C ARG A 61 8.28 -16.79 8.39
N LEU A 62 8.69 -17.88 7.76
CA LEU A 62 10.11 -18.18 7.50
C LEU A 62 10.74 -17.17 6.53
N ARG A 63 10.00 -16.75 5.50
CA ARG A 63 10.41 -15.70 4.54
C ARG A 63 10.29 -14.27 5.08
N ARG A 64 9.91 -14.10 6.36
CA ARG A 64 9.75 -12.81 7.04
C ARG A 64 8.72 -11.89 6.38
N VAL A 65 7.67 -12.46 5.79
CA VAL A 65 6.55 -11.75 5.17
C VAL A 65 5.43 -11.56 6.21
N PRO A 66 4.78 -10.38 6.30
CA PRO A 66 3.67 -10.14 7.21
C PRO A 66 2.40 -10.88 6.75
N TYR A 67 2.24 -12.12 7.21
CA TYR A 67 1.13 -13.01 6.86
C TYR A 67 -0.26 -12.39 7.11
N GLY A 68 -0.44 -11.61 8.18
CA GLY A 68 -1.73 -10.95 8.48
C GLY A 68 -2.18 -10.00 7.37
N LEU A 69 -1.26 -9.18 6.86
CA LEU A 69 -1.56 -8.20 5.80
C LEU A 69 -1.91 -8.90 4.48
N LEU A 70 -1.20 -9.96 4.12
CA LEU A 70 -1.45 -10.72 2.89
C LEU A 70 -2.80 -11.43 2.95
N VAL A 71 -3.13 -12.04 4.09
CA VAL A 71 -4.41 -12.71 4.30
C VAL A 71 -5.57 -11.72 4.19
N ASP A 72 -5.47 -10.56 4.84
CA ASP A 72 -6.51 -9.52 4.78
C ASP A 72 -6.70 -8.98 3.35
N ALA A 73 -5.60 -8.77 2.62
CA ALA A 73 -5.64 -8.38 1.21
C ALA A 73 -6.32 -9.45 0.34
N ARG A 74 -5.99 -10.73 0.57
CA ARG A 74 -6.61 -11.84 -0.16
C ARG A 74 -8.09 -12.00 0.13
N ILE A 75 -8.50 -11.89 1.39
CA ILE A 75 -9.91 -11.90 1.80
C ILE A 75 -10.68 -10.81 1.04
N THR A 76 -10.10 -9.62 0.94
CA THR A 76 -10.70 -8.48 0.25
C THR A 76 -10.83 -8.74 -1.27
N ALA A 77 -9.80 -9.30 -1.89
CA ALA A 77 -9.83 -9.66 -3.32
C ALA A 77 -10.87 -10.74 -3.64
N VAL A 78 -10.90 -11.83 -2.87
CA VAL A 78 -11.83 -12.95 -3.07
C VAL A 78 -13.28 -12.49 -2.88
N LYS A 79 -13.56 -11.65 -1.87
CA LYS A 79 -14.89 -11.06 -1.67
C LYS A 79 -15.33 -10.13 -2.81
N ALA A 80 -14.39 -9.55 -3.56
CA ALA A 80 -14.68 -8.79 -4.78
C ALA A 80 -14.79 -9.68 -6.04
N GLY A 81 -14.72 -11.00 -5.87
CA GLY A 81 -14.74 -11.98 -6.96
C GLY A 81 -13.48 -11.96 -7.82
N ILE A 82 -12.34 -11.56 -7.26
CA ILE A 82 -11.03 -11.61 -7.91
C ILE A 82 -10.26 -12.77 -7.27
N SER A 83 -9.97 -13.81 -8.05
CA SER A 83 -9.19 -14.95 -7.60
C SER A 83 -7.71 -14.62 -7.67
N LEU A 84 -7.12 -14.18 -6.56
CA LEU A 84 -5.68 -14.01 -6.42
C LEU A 84 -5.08 -15.16 -5.62
N SER A 85 -3.97 -15.70 -6.14
CA SER A 85 -3.19 -16.67 -5.41
C SER A 85 -2.43 -16.00 -4.26
N VAL A 86 -2.10 -16.80 -3.26
CA VAL A 86 -1.30 -16.35 -2.12
C VAL A 86 0.13 -16.04 -2.58
N ASP A 87 0.66 -16.85 -3.49
CA ASP A 87 2.02 -16.74 -3.99
C ASP A 87 2.23 -15.47 -4.82
N GLU A 88 1.24 -15.04 -5.61
CA GLU A 88 1.29 -13.77 -6.36
C GLU A 88 1.32 -12.54 -5.43
N LEU A 89 0.51 -12.55 -4.37
CA LEU A 89 0.49 -11.49 -3.37
C LEU A 89 1.82 -11.43 -2.61
N GLU A 90 2.39 -12.58 -2.29
CA GLU A 90 3.69 -12.71 -1.65
C GLU A 90 4.83 -12.23 -2.56
N ALA A 91 4.84 -12.65 -3.82
CA ALA A 91 5.83 -12.22 -4.81
C ALA A 91 5.82 -10.70 -4.98
N HIS A 92 4.62 -10.09 -5.04
CA HIS A 92 4.51 -8.63 -5.13
C HIS A 92 5.02 -7.91 -3.88
N PHE A 93 4.72 -8.44 -2.68
CA PHE A 93 5.25 -7.90 -1.44
C PHE A 93 6.79 -8.01 -1.36
N LEU A 94 7.35 -9.16 -1.76
CA LEU A 94 8.79 -9.40 -1.77
C LEU A 94 9.53 -8.54 -2.81
N ALA A 95 8.89 -8.22 -3.94
CA ALA A 95 9.37 -7.22 -4.89
C ALA A 95 9.36 -5.79 -4.32
N GLY A 96 8.81 -5.61 -3.11
CA GLY A 96 8.72 -4.33 -2.42
C GLY A 96 7.58 -3.45 -2.91
N GLY A 97 6.54 -4.04 -3.50
CA GLY A 97 5.29 -3.38 -3.84
C GLY A 97 4.31 -3.31 -2.66
N ASN A 98 3.28 -2.49 -2.80
CA ASN A 98 2.27 -2.29 -1.77
C ASN A 98 0.99 -3.06 -2.11
N VAL A 99 0.77 -4.19 -1.41
CA VAL A 99 -0.30 -5.13 -1.72
C VAL A 99 -1.71 -4.53 -1.51
N ILE A 100 -1.93 -3.81 -0.40
CA ILE A 100 -3.26 -3.27 -0.06
C ILE A 100 -3.81 -2.31 -1.13
N PRO A 101 -3.12 -1.21 -1.51
CA PRO A 101 -3.61 -0.27 -2.50
C PRO A 101 -3.71 -0.90 -3.89
N THR A 102 -2.83 -1.84 -4.24
CA THR A 102 -2.91 -2.57 -5.52
C THR A 102 -4.19 -3.41 -5.61
N VAL A 103 -4.52 -4.18 -4.56
CA VAL A 103 -5.77 -4.95 -4.50
C VAL A 103 -6.99 -4.01 -4.55
N GLN A 104 -6.98 -2.91 -3.78
CA GLN A 104 -8.06 -1.93 -3.79
C GLN A 104 -8.25 -1.27 -5.17
N ALA A 105 -7.15 -0.99 -5.88
CA ALA A 105 -7.18 -0.41 -7.21
C ALA A 105 -7.82 -1.36 -8.22
N ILE A 106 -7.50 -2.66 -8.19
CA ILE A 106 -8.12 -3.65 -9.08
C ILE A 106 -9.60 -3.82 -8.78
N ILE A 107 -9.99 -3.82 -7.49
CA ILE A 107 -11.41 -3.87 -7.10
C ILE A 107 -12.16 -2.65 -7.65
N ALA A 108 -11.57 -1.46 -7.53
CA ALA A 108 -12.15 -0.23 -8.06
C ALA A 108 -12.25 -0.27 -9.60
N ALA A 109 -11.20 -0.74 -10.28
CA ALA A 109 -11.18 -0.89 -11.74
C ALA A 109 -12.27 -1.85 -12.22
N LYS A 110 -12.39 -3.02 -11.58
CA LYS A 110 -13.41 -4.02 -11.90
C LYS A 110 -14.83 -3.47 -11.71
N LYS A 111 -15.08 -2.74 -10.62
CA LYS A 111 -16.38 -2.09 -10.38
C LYS A 111 -16.69 -0.98 -11.38
N ALA A 112 -15.66 -0.31 -11.91
CA ALA A 112 -15.80 0.72 -12.92
C ALA A 112 -15.81 0.18 -14.37
N GLY A 113 -15.73 -1.14 -14.57
CA GLY A 113 -15.68 -1.75 -15.91
C GLY A 113 -14.36 -1.54 -16.65
N ILE A 114 -13.28 -1.22 -15.94
CA ILE A 114 -11.93 -1.07 -16.51
C ILE A 114 -11.21 -2.42 -16.37
N ASN A 115 -10.73 -2.95 -17.49
CA ASN A 115 -9.90 -4.16 -17.50
C ASN A 115 -8.50 -3.83 -16.98
N LEU A 116 -8.25 -4.20 -15.71
CA LEU A 116 -6.93 -4.09 -15.08
C LEU A 116 -6.54 -5.46 -14.51
N ASP A 117 -5.54 -6.07 -15.13
CA ASP A 117 -4.98 -7.35 -14.69
C ASP A 117 -4.06 -7.20 -13.46
N TRP A 118 -3.89 -8.27 -12.69
CA TRP A 118 -3.02 -8.30 -11.50
C TRP A 118 -1.58 -7.94 -11.85
N GLU A 119 -1.02 -8.55 -12.89
CA GLU A 119 0.37 -8.31 -13.30
C GLU A 119 0.58 -6.84 -13.69
N ARG A 120 -0.41 -6.26 -14.37
CA ARG A 120 -0.37 -4.86 -14.79
C ARG A 120 -0.45 -3.92 -13.59
N ALA A 121 -1.34 -4.20 -12.64
CA ALA A 121 -1.44 -3.42 -11.42
C ALA A 121 -0.13 -3.46 -10.61
N CYS A 122 0.51 -4.63 -10.52
CA CYS A 122 1.83 -4.78 -9.91
C CYS A 122 2.90 -4.00 -10.66
N ALA A 123 2.92 -4.04 -11.99
CA ALA A 123 3.87 -3.29 -12.80
C ALA A 123 3.72 -1.78 -12.59
N ILE A 124 2.47 -1.28 -12.51
CA ILE A 124 2.21 0.13 -12.22
C ILE A 124 2.69 0.48 -10.80
N ASP A 125 2.35 -0.32 -9.79
CA ASP A 125 2.74 -0.05 -8.41
C ASP A 125 4.27 0.05 -8.27
N LEU A 126 4.99 -0.96 -8.77
CA LEU A 126 6.44 -1.00 -8.73
C LEU A 126 7.08 0.17 -9.49
N ALA A 127 6.53 0.54 -10.66
CA ALA A 127 7.02 1.68 -11.42
C ALA A 127 6.73 3.03 -10.75
N THR A 128 5.67 3.12 -9.95
CA THR A 128 5.28 4.36 -9.27
C THR A 128 6.01 4.59 -7.96
N LYS A 129 6.76 3.61 -7.47
CA LYS A 129 7.53 3.70 -6.23
C LYS A 129 8.45 4.93 -6.22
N GLY A 130 8.19 5.85 -5.30
CA GLY A 130 8.96 7.11 -5.14
C GLY A 130 8.53 8.27 -6.05
N SER A 131 7.55 8.08 -6.94
CA SER A 131 7.10 9.13 -7.88
C SER A 131 5.97 10.03 -7.34
N GLY A 132 5.43 9.70 -6.16
CA GLY A 132 4.25 10.34 -5.57
C GLY A 132 2.91 9.91 -6.19
N LYS A 133 2.94 9.10 -7.25
CA LYS A 133 1.76 8.51 -7.91
C LYS A 133 1.42 7.16 -7.26
N SER A 134 0.16 6.75 -7.33
CA SER A 134 -0.28 5.41 -6.89
C SER A 134 -1.19 4.74 -7.94
N VAL A 135 -1.26 3.40 -7.93
CA VAL A 135 -2.19 2.64 -8.79
C VAL A 135 -3.65 3.04 -8.50
N ALA A 136 -3.99 3.22 -7.22
CA ALA A 136 -5.33 3.57 -6.80
C ALA A 136 -5.75 4.96 -7.33
N GLU A 137 -4.83 5.93 -7.30
CA GLU A 137 -5.05 7.25 -7.90
C GLU A 137 -5.19 7.16 -9.43
N ALA A 138 -4.36 6.35 -10.10
CA ALA A 138 -4.44 6.15 -11.54
C ALA A 138 -5.81 5.59 -11.98
N VAL A 139 -6.34 4.62 -11.23
CA VAL A 139 -7.69 4.08 -11.46
C VAL A 139 -8.74 5.14 -11.20
N ARG A 140 -8.66 5.87 -10.08
CA ARG A 140 -9.63 6.94 -9.74
C ARG A 140 -9.70 7.99 -10.83
N THR A 141 -8.57 8.52 -11.29
CA THR A 141 -8.51 9.55 -12.35
C THR A 141 -8.96 9.02 -13.73
N SER A 142 -9.00 7.69 -13.90
CA SER A 142 -9.57 7.08 -15.11
C SER A 142 -11.10 6.99 -15.07
N VAL A 143 -11.68 6.89 -13.87
CA VAL A 143 -13.13 6.84 -13.67
C VAL A 143 -13.71 8.25 -13.54
N ASP A 144 -13.07 9.09 -12.75
CA ASP A 144 -13.43 10.47 -12.49
C ASP A 144 -12.30 11.39 -12.97
N PRO A 145 -12.42 11.99 -14.18
CA PRO A 145 -11.39 12.84 -14.74
C PRO A 145 -11.04 14.01 -13.82
N LYS A 146 -9.74 14.24 -13.61
CA LYS A 146 -9.26 15.34 -12.77
C LYS A 146 -9.16 16.62 -13.59
N VAL A 147 -9.61 17.72 -13.01
CA VAL A 147 -9.43 19.06 -13.58
C VAL A 147 -8.13 19.65 -13.05
N ILE A 148 -7.25 20.06 -13.95
CA ILE A 148 -5.99 20.75 -13.64
C ILE A 148 -6.07 22.17 -14.21
N ASP A 149 -5.85 23.16 -13.35
CA ASP A 149 -5.71 24.55 -13.78
C ASP A 149 -4.25 24.85 -14.15
N CYS A 150 -4.06 25.40 -15.35
CA CYS A 150 -2.77 25.83 -15.89
C CYS A 150 -2.78 27.37 -16.05
N PRO A 151 -1.96 28.14 -15.31
CA PRO A 151 -1.02 27.74 -14.26
C PRO A 151 -1.71 27.39 -12.93
N SER A 152 -1.02 26.64 -12.06
CA SER A 152 -1.58 26.15 -10.79
C SER A 152 -2.03 27.29 -9.88
N GLN A 153 -3.13 27.11 -9.14
CA GLN A 153 -3.69 28.16 -8.28
C GLN A 153 -2.74 28.60 -7.16
N ASP A 154 -1.90 27.66 -6.69
CA ASP A 154 -0.92 27.88 -5.62
C ASP A 154 0.45 28.35 -6.14
N GLY A 155 0.59 28.53 -7.46
CA GLY A 155 1.84 28.97 -8.07
C GLY A 155 2.09 30.48 -7.93
N PRO A 156 3.35 30.94 -8.07
CA PRO A 156 3.69 32.36 -8.02
C PRO A 156 3.12 33.16 -9.21
N LYS A 157 2.80 32.50 -10.32
CA LYS A 157 2.22 33.11 -11.53
C LYS A 157 0.77 32.66 -11.69
N ARG A 158 -0.16 33.62 -11.73
CA ARG A 158 -1.61 33.38 -11.89
C ARG A 158 -2.06 33.27 -13.34
N THR A 159 -1.24 33.71 -14.29
CA THR A 159 -1.51 33.70 -15.72
C THR A 159 -0.27 33.24 -16.48
N ILE A 160 -0.48 32.59 -17.63
CA ILE A 160 0.55 32.37 -18.62
C ILE A 160 0.55 33.62 -19.50
N ASP A 161 1.69 34.30 -19.54
CA ASP A 161 1.84 35.57 -20.23
C ASP A 161 2.64 35.37 -21.52
N GLY A 162 2.12 35.86 -22.64
CA GLY A 162 2.81 35.94 -23.94
C GLY A 162 2.93 37.39 -24.40
N VAL A 163 4.01 37.73 -25.10
CA VAL A 163 4.25 39.10 -25.61
C VAL A 163 4.47 39.03 -27.12
N ALA A 164 3.65 39.77 -27.87
CA ALA A 164 3.78 39.88 -29.32
C ALA A 164 4.95 40.80 -29.71
N LYS A 165 5.40 40.72 -30.98
CA LYS A 165 6.44 41.61 -31.52
C LYS A 165 6.09 43.10 -31.39
N ASP A 166 4.80 43.41 -31.42
CA ASP A 166 4.27 44.78 -31.29
C ASP A 166 4.11 45.24 -29.83
N GLY A 167 4.58 44.45 -28.86
CA GLY A 167 4.57 44.78 -27.44
C GLY A 167 3.26 44.50 -26.70
N ILE A 168 2.26 43.92 -27.36
CA ILE A 168 0.99 43.55 -26.73
C ILE A 168 1.19 42.29 -25.87
N GLN A 169 0.83 42.38 -24.59
CA GLN A 169 0.86 41.25 -23.66
C GLN A 169 -0.51 40.57 -23.58
N VAL A 170 -0.54 39.26 -23.82
CA VAL A 170 -1.70 38.40 -23.62
C VAL A 170 -1.53 37.62 -22.32
N LYS A 171 -2.58 37.59 -21.49
CA LYS A 171 -2.63 36.80 -20.26
C LYS A 171 -3.68 35.72 -20.40
N ALA A 172 -3.26 34.46 -20.38
CA ALA A 172 -4.13 33.31 -20.56
C ALA A 172 -4.17 32.44 -19.31
N ARG A 173 -5.33 31.81 -19.09
CA ARG A 173 -5.52 30.73 -18.11
C ARG A 173 -6.25 29.60 -18.81
N ALA A 174 -5.78 28.39 -18.62
CA ALA A 174 -6.39 27.20 -19.19
C ALA A 174 -6.84 26.26 -18.07
N ARG A 175 -7.98 25.61 -18.27
CA ARG A 175 -8.47 24.54 -17.41
C ARG A 175 -8.54 23.28 -18.24
N VAL A 176 -7.75 22.28 -17.88
CA VAL A 176 -7.61 21.05 -18.64
C VAL A 176 -8.19 19.90 -17.82
N THR A 177 -9.12 19.15 -18.43
CA THR A 177 -9.63 17.92 -17.83
C THR A 177 -8.79 16.76 -18.34
N VAL A 178 -8.12 16.05 -17.45
CA VAL A 178 -7.26 14.92 -17.78
C VAL A 178 -7.86 13.61 -17.31
N ARG A 179 -7.76 12.59 -18.16
CA ARG A 179 -8.13 11.22 -17.85
C ARG A 179 -6.88 10.35 -17.92
N THR A 180 -6.70 9.49 -16.94
CA THR A 180 -5.58 8.55 -16.93
C THR A 180 -5.84 7.40 -17.89
N ASN A 181 -4.88 7.17 -18.79
CA ASN A 181 -4.77 5.92 -19.55
C ASN A 181 -3.83 4.96 -18.80
N LEU A 182 -4.39 3.87 -18.25
CA LEU A 182 -3.64 2.86 -17.49
C LEU A 182 -2.61 2.12 -18.36
N GLU A 183 -2.82 2.02 -19.67
CA GLU A 183 -1.87 1.37 -20.56
C GLU A 183 -0.55 2.14 -20.65
N ARG A 184 -0.61 3.47 -20.62
CA ARG A 184 0.56 4.36 -20.77
C ARG A 184 0.90 5.12 -19.50
N PHE A 185 0.48 4.60 -18.34
CA PHE A 185 0.70 5.28 -17.08
C PHE A 185 2.15 5.19 -16.59
N VAL A 186 2.82 4.06 -16.85
CA VAL A 186 4.25 3.86 -16.55
C VAL A 186 5.07 4.80 -17.43
N GLY A 187 5.87 5.68 -16.82
CA GLY A 187 6.64 6.71 -17.53
C GLY A 187 5.80 7.87 -18.10
N GLY A 188 4.50 7.93 -17.77
CA GLY A 188 3.60 8.98 -18.25
C GLY A 188 3.90 10.36 -17.63
N ALA A 189 3.41 11.40 -18.29
CA ALA A 189 3.57 12.79 -17.86
C ALA A 189 3.07 13.01 -16.42
N LYS A 190 3.79 13.84 -15.65
CA LYS A 190 3.30 14.36 -14.37
C LYS A 190 2.42 15.58 -14.62
N GLU A 191 1.63 15.98 -13.63
CA GLU A 191 0.80 17.19 -13.73
C GLU A 191 1.64 18.43 -14.06
N GLU A 192 2.81 18.56 -13.43
CA GLU A 192 3.78 19.61 -13.73
C GLU A 192 4.22 19.60 -15.21
N THR A 193 4.44 18.43 -15.78
CA THR A 193 4.80 18.28 -17.21
C THR A 193 3.64 18.67 -18.12
N ILE A 194 2.39 18.38 -17.72
CA ILE A 194 1.19 18.79 -18.46
C ILE A 194 1.06 20.31 -18.42
N ILE A 195 1.20 20.93 -17.25
CA ILE A 195 1.14 22.40 -17.08
C ILE A 195 2.24 23.06 -17.92
N ALA A 196 3.47 22.53 -17.89
CA ALA A 196 4.58 23.05 -18.68
C ALA A 196 4.31 22.99 -20.19
N ARG A 197 3.83 21.84 -20.70
CA ARG A 197 3.51 21.69 -22.13
C ARG A 197 2.33 22.54 -22.59
N VAL A 198 1.30 22.69 -21.75
CA VAL A 198 0.18 23.60 -22.03
C VAL A 198 0.67 25.06 -22.05
N GLY A 199 1.55 25.42 -21.12
CA GLY A 199 2.19 26.73 -21.08
C GLY A 199 3.01 27.02 -22.34
N GLU A 200 3.85 26.07 -22.77
CA GLU A 200 4.61 26.16 -24.02
C GLU A 200 3.68 26.31 -25.24
N GLY A 201 2.60 25.53 -25.32
CA GLY A 201 1.64 25.62 -26.42
C GLY A 201 0.94 26.99 -26.51
N ILE A 202 0.69 27.65 -25.38
CA ILE A 202 0.07 28.98 -25.33
C ILE A 202 1.05 30.08 -25.74
N VAL A 203 2.34 29.93 -25.44
CA VAL A 203 3.36 30.97 -25.71
C VAL A 203 3.93 30.87 -27.13
N THR A 204 3.93 29.68 -27.72
CA THR A 204 4.57 29.43 -29.03
C THR A 204 3.67 29.68 -30.24
N THR A 205 2.36 29.85 -30.06
CA THR A 205 1.39 30.14 -31.14
C THR A 205 1.00 31.61 -31.12
#